data_AF-X1HCN4-F1
#
_entry.id   AF-X1HCN4-F1
#
_cell.length_a   1.000
_cell.length_b   1.000
_cell.length_c   1.000
_cell.angle_alpha   90.00
_cell.angle_beta   90.00
_cell.angle_gamma   90.00
#
_symmetry.space_group_name_H-M   'P 1'
#
loop_
_entity.id
_entity.type
_entity.pdbx_description
1 polymer ?
#
loop_
_entity_poly.entity_id
_entity_poly.type
_entity_poly.pdbx_seq_one_letter_code
_entity_poly.pdbx_strand_id
1 'polypeptide(L)'
;MNEVAMLRGAEVRNILQTVIGKKVPAIMSYLSKGKWHVAKVRPTNLGANRLAVCVLPGKKPHPINVQVYQPVGISLKYEYGKFIFEAKV
;
A
#
# COMPACT_ATOMS: atom_id res chain seq x y z
N MET A 1 6.66 21.34 10.64
CA MET A 1 7.00 19.91 10.90
C MET A 1 5.68 19.20 11.06
N ASN A 2 5.30 18.30 10.14
CA ASN A 2 4.02 17.60 10.28
C ASN A 2 4.14 16.59 11.43
N GLU A 3 3.20 16.64 12.38
CA GLU A 3 3.13 15.65 13.45
C GLU A 3 2.87 14.26 12.86
N VAL A 4 3.68 13.30 13.28
CA VAL A 4 3.51 11.89 12.91
C VAL A 4 2.52 11.28 13.90
N ALA A 5 1.28 11.13 13.47
CA ALA A 5 0.24 10.45 14.24
C ALA A 5 0.21 8.96 13.87
N MET A 6 0.25 8.08 14.88
CA MET A 6 0.09 6.64 14.70
C MET A 6 -1.39 6.27 14.87
N LEU A 7 -2.08 6.04 13.76
CA LEU A 7 -3.46 5.57 13.79
C LEU A 7 -3.53 4.11 14.24
N ARG A 8 -4.57 3.76 15.00
CA ARG A 8 -4.79 2.40 15.51
C ARG A 8 -6.25 1.98 15.38
N GLY A 9 -6.48 0.67 15.31
CA GLY A 9 -7.83 0.09 15.35
C GLY A 9 -8.74 0.53 14.19
N ALA A 10 -9.96 0.94 14.52
CA ALA A 10 -11.03 1.21 13.55
C ALA A 10 -10.70 2.36 12.56
N GLU A 11 -9.91 3.34 12.99
CA GLU A 11 -9.53 4.50 12.15
C GLU A 11 -8.75 4.07 10.91
N VAL A 12 -7.80 3.15 11.08
CA VAL A 12 -7.00 2.58 9.98
C VAL A 12 -7.91 1.89 8.97
N ARG A 13 -8.88 1.11 9.46
CA ARG A 13 -9.81 0.37 8.61
C ARG A 13 -10.70 1.32 7.79
N ASN A 14 -11.23 2.37 8.43
CA ASN A 14 -12.08 3.36 7.76
C ASN A 14 -11.33 4.10 6.64
N ILE A 15 -10.07 4.46 6.90
CA ILE A 15 -9.22 5.10 5.88
C ILE A 15 -8.94 4.14 4.74
N LEU A 16 -8.54 2.90 5.03
CA LEU A 16 -8.28 1.89 4.00
C LEU A 16 -9.53 1.59 3.14
N GLN A 17 -10.71 1.54 3.74
CA GLN A 17 -11.97 1.40 3.00
C GLN A 17 -12.26 2.63 2.12
N THR A 18 -12.03 3.82 2.65
CA THR A 18 -12.23 5.09 1.92
C THR A 18 -11.32 5.16 0.70
N VAL A 19 -10.04 4.81 0.83
CA VAL A 19 -9.07 4.85 -0.28
C VAL A 19 -9.35 3.78 -1.33
N ILE A 20 -9.89 2.63 -0.93
CA ILE A 20 -10.39 1.60 -1.86
C ILE A 20 -11.59 2.16 -2.65
N GLY A 21 -12.59 2.71 -1.96
CA GLY A 21 -13.79 3.28 -2.59
C GLY A 21 -13.47 4.42 -3.56
N LYS A 22 -12.52 5.28 -3.18
CA LYS A 22 -12.03 6.39 -4.01
C LYS A 22 -10.97 5.97 -5.04
N LYS A 23 -10.60 4.68 -5.09
CA LYS A 23 -9.61 4.13 -6.03
C LYS A 23 -8.26 4.85 -5.99
N VAL A 24 -7.85 5.31 -4.81
CA VAL A 24 -6.63 6.10 -4.61
C VAL A 24 -5.41 5.21 -4.85
N PRO A 25 -4.45 5.62 -5.70
CA PRO A 25 -3.21 4.87 -5.88
C PRO A 25 -2.30 4.98 -4.66
N ALA A 26 -1.53 3.93 -4.43
CA ALA A 26 -0.49 3.85 -3.42
C ALA A 26 0.86 3.51 -4.07
N ILE A 27 1.94 3.74 -3.35
CA ILE A 27 3.30 3.31 -3.71
C ILE A 27 3.69 2.18 -2.76
N MET A 28 4.03 1.02 -3.33
CA MET A 28 4.56 -0.13 -2.63
C MET A 28 6.07 -0.22 -2.86
N SER A 29 6.84 -0.21 -1.78
CA SER A 29 8.28 -0.42 -1.77
C SER A 29 8.60 -1.86 -1.41
N TYR A 30 9.49 -2.49 -2.18
CA TYR A 30 9.85 -3.88 -1.99
C TYR A 30 11.32 -4.13 -2.34
N LEU A 31 11.94 -5.13 -1.70
CA LEU A 31 13.28 -5.58 -2.03
C LEU A 31 13.21 -6.59 -3.18
N SER A 32 14.09 -6.46 -4.18
CA SER A 32 14.26 -7.46 -5.23
C SER A 32 15.70 -7.47 -5.70
N LYS A 33 16.32 -8.66 -5.75
CA LYS A 33 17.74 -8.85 -6.11
C LYS A 33 18.69 -7.93 -5.31
N GLY A 34 18.43 -7.77 -4.00
CA GLY A 34 19.24 -6.94 -3.12
C GLY A 34 19.09 -5.42 -3.31
N LYS A 35 18.15 -4.96 -4.13
CA LYS A 35 17.88 -3.53 -4.36
C LYS A 35 16.45 -3.18 -3.99
N TRP A 36 16.22 -1.98 -3.47
CA TRP A 36 14.88 -1.45 -3.23
C TRP A 36 14.25 -0.98 -4.54
N HIS A 37 13.03 -1.43 -4.79
CA HIS A 37 12.21 -1.03 -5.92
C HIS A 37 10.89 -0.45 -5.42
N VAL A 38 10.25 0.33 -6.28
CA VAL A 38 8.92 0.88 -6.01
C VAL A 38 7.97 0.47 -7.14
N ALA A 39 6.74 0.15 -6.77
CA ALA A 39 5.66 -0.12 -7.70
C ALA A 39 4.45 0.74 -7.33
N LYS A 40 3.80 1.30 -8.34
CA LYS A 40 2.51 1.93 -8.16
C LYS A 40 1.46 0.83 -8.05
N VAL A 41 0.66 0.85 -7.00
CA VAL A 41 -0.39 -0.13 -6.75
C VAL A 41 -1.71 0.57 -6.45
N ARG A 42 -2.81 -0.16 -6.51
CA ARG A 42 -4.12 0.31 -6.07
C ARG A 42 -4.72 -0.71 -5.10
N PRO A 43 -5.08 -0.29 -3.87
CA PRO A 43 -5.90 -1.11 -2.98
C PRO A 43 -7.24 -1.46 -3.63
N THR A 44 -7.65 -2.72 -3.58
CA THR A 44 -8.89 -3.20 -4.22
C THR A 44 -9.86 -3.86 -3.26
N ASN A 45 -9.36 -4.50 -2.20
CA ASN A 45 -10.22 -5.13 -1.20
C ASN A 45 -9.53 -5.15 0.17
N LEU A 46 -10.33 -5.13 1.23
CA LEU A 46 -9.87 -5.20 2.61
C LEU A 46 -10.56 -6.35 3.36
N GLY A 47 -9.80 -7.40 3.64
CA GLY A 47 -10.22 -8.52 4.49
C GLY A 47 -10.09 -8.18 5.98
N ALA A 48 -10.13 -9.21 6.83
CA ALA A 48 -9.88 -9.05 8.27
C ALA A 48 -8.45 -8.53 8.52
N ASN A 49 -7.44 -9.24 7.98
CA ASN A 49 -6.01 -8.95 8.18
C ASN A 49 -5.23 -8.87 6.85
N ARG A 50 -5.93 -8.66 5.72
CA ARG A 50 -5.32 -8.68 4.38
C ARG A 50 -5.80 -7.50 3.56
N LEU A 51 -4.87 -6.85 2.87
CA LEU A 51 -5.16 -5.82 1.88
C LEU A 51 -4.84 -6.39 0.50
N ALA A 52 -5.86 -6.55 -0.35
CA ALA A 52 -5.64 -6.90 -1.74
C ALA A 52 -5.22 -5.64 -2.51
N VAL A 53 -4.19 -5.78 -3.35
CA VAL A 53 -3.67 -4.71 -4.18
C VAL A 53 -3.52 -5.18 -5.62
N CYS A 54 -3.68 -4.27 -6.57
CA CYS A 54 -3.37 -4.49 -7.98
C CYS A 54 -2.25 -3.56 -8.43
N VAL A 55 -1.35 -4.06 -9.27
CA VAL A 55 -0.26 -3.27 -9.86
C VAL A 55 -0.79 -2.30 -10.92
N LEU A 56 -0.22 -1.10 -10.97
CA LEU A 56 -0.51 -0.08 -11.98
C LEU A 56 0.73 0.20 -12.86
N PRO A 57 0.55 0.47 -14.16
CA PRO A 57 -0.71 0.43 -14.90
C PRO A 57 -1.21 -1.01 -15.11
N GLY A 58 -2.53 -1.21 -15.10
CA GLY A 58 -3.12 -2.54 -15.32
C GLY A 58 -2.94 -3.08 -16.75
N LYS A 59 -2.67 -2.20 -17.72
CA LYS A 59 -2.35 -2.57 -19.10
C LYS A 59 -0.82 -2.64 -19.24
N LYS A 60 -0.29 -3.84 -19.50
CA LYS A 60 1.15 -4.17 -19.51
C LYS A 60 1.83 -3.83 -18.17
N PRO A 61 1.41 -4.47 -17.05
CA PRO A 61 2.05 -4.23 -15.76
C PRO A 61 3.51 -4.66 -15.81
N HIS A 62 4.38 -3.87 -15.19
CA HIS A 62 5.76 -4.29 -14.96
C HIS A 62 5.75 -5.47 -13.98
N PRO A 63 6.44 -6.59 -14.29
CA PRO A 63 6.55 -7.71 -13.38
C PRO A 63 7.16 -7.26 -12.05
N ILE A 64 6.50 -7.61 -10.96
CA ILE A 64 7.02 -7.41 -9.60
C ILE A 64 7.55 -8.76 -9.13
N ASN A 65 8.84 -8.81 -8.80
CA ASN A 65 9.44 -10.00 -8.23
C ASN A 65 9.62 -9.80 -6.73
N VAL A 66 8.56 -10.13 -5.97
CA VAL A 66 8.51 -10.08 -4.52
C VAL A 66 8.35 -11.51 -3.99
N GLN A 67 9.08 -11.85 -2.94
CA GLN A 67 8.94 -13.18 -2.34
C GLN A 67 7.71 -13.25 -1.45
N VAL A 68 7.09 -14.43 -1.36
CA VAL A 68 6.08 -14.71 -0.33
C VAL A 68 6.73 -14.47 1.02
N TYR A 69 5.99 -13.87 1.96
CA TYR A 69 6.46 -13.52 3.28
C TYR A 69 7.49 -12.38 3.33
N GLN A 70 7.74 -11.69 2.22
CA GLN A 70 8.63 -10.55 2.21
C GLN A 70 7.96 -9.32 2.84
N PRO A 71 8.65 -8.56 3.72
CA PRO A 71 8.16 -7.27 4.18
C PRO A 71 8.14 -6.27 3.03
N VAL A 72 7.07 -5.49 2.97
CA VAL A 72 6.87 -4.40 2.01
C VAL A 72 6.39 -3.16 2.74
N GLY A 73 6.84 -2.00 2.29
CA GLY A 73 6.33 -0.71 2.75
C GLY A 73 5.25 -0.22 1.80
N ILE A 74 4.13 0.27 2.31
CA ILE A 74 3.10 0.89 1.49
C ILE A 74 2.91 2.33 1.97
N SER A 75 2.94 3.27 1.03
CA SER A 75 2.60 4.66 1.29
C SER A 75 1.47 5.11 0.38
N LEU A 76 0.52 5.83 0.94
CA LEU A 76 -0.59 6.42 0.20
C LEU A 76 -0.79 7.87 0.64
N LYS A 77 -1.18 8.71 -0.31
CA LYS A 77 -1.54 10.11 -0.04
C LYS A 77 -3.04 10.24 -0.17
N TYR A 78 -3.68 10.69 0.89
CA TYR A 78 -5.12 10.92 0.91
C TYR A 78 -5.41 12.23 1.65
N GLU A 79 -6.15 13.12 0.99
CA GLU A 79 -6.36 14.51 1.43
C GLU A 79 -5.02 15.19 1.76
N TYR A 80 -4.91 15.76 2.96
CA TYR A 80 -3.71 16.44 3.43
C TYR A 80 -2.71 15.49 4.12
N GLY A 81 -3.05 14.20 4.24
CA GLY A 81 -2.27 13.19 4.93
C GLY A 81 -1.45 12.28 4.02
N LYS A 82 -0.28 11.87 4.49
CA LYS A 82 0.48 10.74 3.95
C LYS A 82 0.48 9.63 4.98
N PHE A 83 -0.10 8.49 4.60
CA PHE A 83 -0.18 7.30 5.44
C PHE A 83 0.89 6.31 4.99
N ILE A 84 1.60 5.74 5.96
CA ILE A 84 2.66 4.77 5.73
C ILE A 84 2.41 3.59 6.66
N PHE A 85 2.46 2.38 6.12
CA PHE A 85 2.36 1.16 6.90
C PHE A 85 3.19 0.06 6.26
N GLU A 86 3.59 -0.89 7.08
CA GLU A 86 4.29 -2.10 6.64
C GLU A 86 3.30 -3.25 6.53
N ALA A 87 3.53 -4.11 5.55
CA ALA A 87 2.78 -5.33 5.34
C ALA A 87 3.73 -6.46 4.96
N LYS A 88 3.21 -7.69 5.00
CA LYS A 88 3.90 -8.89 4.58
C LYS A 88 3.10 -9.52 3.43
N VAL A 89 3.77 -9.85 2.33
CA VAL A 89 3.15 -10.48 1.15
C VAL A 89 2.73 -11.91 1.44
#